data_AF-A0A7S1CX84-F1
#
_entry.id   AF-A0A7S1CX84-F1
#
_cell.length_a   1.000
_cell.length_b   1.000
_cell.length_c   1.000
_cell.angle_alpha   90.00
_cell.angle_beta   90.00
_cell.angle_gamma   90.00
#
_symmetry.space_group_name_H-M   'P 1'
#
loop_
_entity.id
_entity.type
_entity.pdbx_description
1 polymer ?
#
loop_
_entity_poly.entity_id
_entity_poly.type
_entity_poly.pdbx_seq_one_letter_code
_entity_poly.pdbx_strand_id
1 'polypeptide(L)'
;EGLDIDGPTARLDPGVYTLKDMRNLGRKKKWCPYFLARHMIAFSNIVVFNYQYMIDPKVSNMVSREMEKECVVVFDEAHNIDNVCIEALSVNLRQQTLENASRNLG
;
A
#
# COMPACT_ATOMS: atom_id res chain seq x y z
N GLU A 1 -15.01 7.61 -5.55
CA GLU A 1 -15.93 8.64 -6.10
C GLU A 1 -15.48 9.25 -7.44
N GLY A 2 -14.91 8.46 -8.34
CA GLY A 2 -14.56 8.91 -9.70
C GLY A 2 -14.11 7.74 -10.55
N LEU A 3 -13.21 6.92 -9.98
CA LEU A 3 -12.87 5.60 -10.50
C LEU A 3 -14.09 4.67 -10.58
N ASP A 4 -15.00 4.76 -9.60
CA ASP A 4 -16.24 3.97 -9.57
C ASP A 4 -17.21 4.30 -10.73
N ILE A 5 -17.08 5.48 -11.34
CA ILE A 5 -17.91 5.95 -12.46
C ILE A 5 -17.42 5.35 -13.78
N ASP A 6 -16.10 5.27 -13.96
CA ASP A 6 -15.45 4.60 -15.10
C ASP A 6 -15.46 3.05 -14.96
N GLY A 7 -15.85 2.56 -13.78
CA GLY A 7 -16.05 1.14 -13.49
C GLY A 7 -14.74 0.33 -13.42
N PRO A 8 -14.85 -1.01 -13.31
CA PRO A 8 -13.69 -1.93 -13.23
C PRO A 8 -12.81 -1.97 -14.49
N THR A 9 -13.15 -1.19 -15.52
CA THR A 9 -12.40 -1.05 -16.78
C THR A 9 -11.48 0.17 -16.81
N ALA A 10 -11.46 0.98 -15.74
CA ALA A 10 -10.61 2.16 -15.63
C ALA A 10 -9.12 1.78 -15.57
N ARG A 11 -8.49 1.71 -16.75
CA ARG A 11 -7.07 1.37 -16.91
C ARG A 11 -6.25 2.59 -17.28
N LEU A 12 -4.99 2.56 -16.87
CA LEU A 12 -3.98 3.45 -17.41
C LEU A 12 -3.49 2.91 -18.75
N ASP A 13 -3.11 3.82 -19.64
CA ASP A 13 -2.43 3.46 -20.88
C ASP A 13 -1.07 2.81 -20.55
N PRO A 14 -0.49 1.99 -21.44
CA PRO A 14 0.83 1.42 -21.20
C PRO A 14 1.88 2.51 -20.98
N GLY A 15 2.60 2.44 -19.86
CA GLY A 15 3.62 3.42 -19.51
C GLY A 15 4.15 3.25 -18.10
N VAL A 16 5.22 4.00 -17.80
CA VAL A 16 5.80 4.07 -16.45
C VAL A 16 5.18 5.26 -15.73
N TYR A 17 4.58 5.01 -14.58
CA TYR A 17 3.90 6.02 -13.78
C TYR A 17 4.60 6.24 -12.45
N THR A 18 5.15 7.44 -12.25
CA THR A 18 5.64 7.85 -10.93
C THR A 18 4.48 8.32 -10.04
N LEU A 19 4.74 8.46 -8.74
CA LEU A 19 3.77 9.06 -7.80
C LEU A 19 3.34 10.47 -8.24
N LYS A 20 4.25 11.25 -8.86
CA LYS A 20 3.94 12.57 -9.40
C LYS A 20 2.97 12.50 -10.58
N ASP A 21 3.16 11.52 -11.46
CA ASP A 21 2.31 11.32 -12.64
C ASP A 21 0.92 10.85 -12.22
N MET A 22 0.84 9.90 -11.29
CA MET A 22 -0.43 9.43 -10.71
C MET A 22 -1.20 10.56 -10.04
N ARG A 23 -0.51 11.47 -9.33
CA ARG A 23 -1.14 12.66 -8.73
C ARG A 23 -1.67 13.62 -9.79
N ASN A 24 -0.91 13.86 -10.86
CA ASN A 24 -1.32 14.75 -11.94
C ASN A 24 -2.51 14.16 -12.71
N LEU A 25 -2.50 12.85 -12.99
CA LEU A 25 -3.62 12.12 -13.60
C LEU A 25 -4.86 12.17 -12.73
N GLY A 26 -4.70 11.89 -11.43
CA GLY A 26 -5.80 11.96 -10.47
C GLY A 26 -6.46 13.33 -10.42
N ARG A 27 -5.67 14.42 -10.51
CA ARG A 27 -6.22 15.78 -10.61
C ARG A 27 -6.99 16.02 -11.91
N LYS A 28 -6.47 15.56 -13.05
CA LYS A 28 -7.11 15.74 -14.37
C LYS A 28 -8.40 14.94 -14.52
N LYS A 29 -8.39 13.68 -14.09
CA LYS A 29 -9.53 12.74 -14.21
C LYS A 29 -10.44 12.72 -12.98
N LYS A 30 -10.13 13.51 -11.94
CA LYS A 30 -10.79 13.46 -10.62
C LYS A 30 -10.77 12.04 -9.99
N TRP A 31 -9.72 11.29 -10.24
CA TRP A 31 -9.48 9.99 -9.62
C TRP A 31 -8.62 10.14 -8.37
N CYS A 32 -8.92 9.38 -7.31
CA CYS A 32 -8.05 9.34 -6.14
C CYS A 32 -6.76 8.58 -6.50
N PRO A 33 -5.56 9.22 -6.45
CA PRO A 33 -4.31 8.57 -6.84
C PRO A 33 -3.99 7.32 -6.00
N TYR A 34 -4.37 7.32 -4.73
CA TYR A 34 -4.16 6.18 -3.83
C TYR A 34 -4.95 4.95 -4.28
N PHE A 35 -6.26 5.11 -4.51
CA PHE A 35 -7.11 4.00 -4.97
C PHE A 35 -6.78 3.59 -6.40
N LEU A 36 -6.41 4.53 -7.27
CA LEU A 36 -5.93 4.25 -8.62
C LEU A 36 -4.66 3.39 -8.59
N ALA A 37 -3.63 3.79 -7.83
CA ALA A 37 -2.39 3.04 -7.72
C ALA A 37 -2.64 1.62 -7.21
N ARG A 38 -3.48 1.49 -6.17
CA ARG A 38 -3.87 0.19 -5.61
C ARG A 38 -4.60 -0.70 -6.62
N HIS A 39 -5.54 -0.15 -7.38
CA HIS A 39 -6.26 -0.88 -8.43
C HIS A 39 -5.32 -1.34 -9.55
N MET A 40 -4.34 -0.51 -9.92
CA MET A 40 -3.40 -0.82 -11.01
C MET A 40 -2.37 -1.89 -10.65
N ILE A 41 -2.20 -2.26 -9.37
CA ILE A 41 -1.28 -3.35 -8.96
C ILE A 41 -1.63 -4.65 -9.70
N ALA A 42 -2.90 -5.01 -9.78
CA ALA A 42 -3.37 -6.23 -10.44
C ALA A 42 -3.18 -6.24 -11.97
N PHE A 43 -2.87 -5.10 -12.58
CA PHE A 43 -2.69 -4.97 -14.03
C PHE A 43 -1.26 -4.58 -14.42
N SER A 44 -0.36 -4.41 -13.45
CA SER A 44 0.99 -3.91 -13.68
C SER A 44 1.98 -5.07 -13.76
N ASN A 45 2.87 -5.03 -14.76
CA ASN A 45 3.95 -6.03 -14.86
C ASN A 45 5.07 -5.79 -13.84
N ILE A 46 5.30 -4.54 -13.46
CA ILE A 46 6.33 -4.14 -12.49
C ILE A 46 5.70 -3.18 -11.50
N VAL A 47 5.83 -3.47 -10.21
CA VAL A 47 5.36 -2.62 -9.12
C VAL A 47 6.54 -2.34 -8.20
N VAL A 48 6.84 -1.06 -7.98
CA VAL A 48 7.92 -0.61 -7.09
C VAL A 48 7.30 0.04 -5.86
N PHE A 49 7.55 -0.53 -4.70
CA PHE A 49 7.03 -0.04 -3.43
C PHE A 49 7.92 -0.49 -2.27
N ASN A 50 7.67 0.06 -1.08
CA ASN A 50 8.44 -0.29 0.10
C ASN A 50 8.08 -1.72 0.56
N TYR A 51 9.11 -2.56 0.78
CA TYR A 51 8.93 -3.95 1.19
C TYR A 51 8.17 -4.12 2.52
N GLN A 52 8.10 -3.08 3.36
CA GLN A 52 7.25 -3.06 4.56
C GLN A 52 5.78 -3.38 4.25
N TYR A 53 5.27 -2.98 3.09
CA TYR A 53 3.91 -3.32 2.67
C TYR A 53 3.73 -4.79 2.31
N MET A 54 4.81 -5.57 2.17
CA MET A 54 4.73 -7.03 2.03
C MET A 54 4.89 -7.74 3.37
N ILE A 55 5.78 -7.22 4.23
CA ILE A 55 6.19 -7.88 5.46
C ILE A 55 5.24 -7.60 6.62
N ASP A 56 4.79 -6.36 6.80
CA ASP A 56 3.95 -6.01 7.94
C ASP A 56 2.53 -6.59 7.76
N PRO A 57 2.09 -7.54 8.62
CA PRO A 57 0.79 -8.18 8.48
C PRO A 57 -0.40 -7.21 8.61
N LYS A 58 -0.21 -6.03 9.20
CA LYS A 58 -1.24 -5.00 9.34
C LYS A 58 -1.61 -4.41 7.98
N VAL A 59 -0.66 -4.32 7.06
CA VAL A 59 -0.84 -3.68 5.74
C VAL A 59 -0.70 -4.65 4.56
N SER A 60 -0.08 -5.81 4.76
CA SER A 60 0.22 -6.75 3.67
C SER A 60 -1.00 -7.24 2.91
N ASN A 61 -2.11 -7.43 3.61
CA ASN A 61 -3.39 -7.82 3.00
C ASN A 61 -3.90 -6.84 1.93
N MET A 62 -3.48 -5.58 1.94
CA MET A 62 -3.92 -4.59 0.95
C MET A 62 -3.23 -4.77 -0.40
N VAL A 63 -2.00 -5.29 -0.40
CA VAL A 63 -1.17 -5.47 -1.58
C VAL A 63 -1.19 -6.93 -2.04
N SER A 64 -1.06 -7.88 -1.12
CA SER A 64 -1.00 -9.32 -1.43
C SER A 64 -2.25 -9.87 -2.10
N ARG A 65 -3.41 -9.25 -1.89
CA ARG A 65 -4.67 -9.63 -2.56
C ARG A 65 -4.70 -9.27 -4.04
N GLU A 66 -4.02 -8.20 -4.42
CA GLU A 66 -4.01 -7.68 -5.80
C GLU A 66 -2.80 -8.22 -6.58
N MET A 67 -1.79 -8.78 -5.91
CA MET A 67 -0.62 -9.39 -6.56
C MET A 67 -0.93 -10.78 -7.11
N GLU A 68 -0.41 -11.08 -8.29
CA GLU A 68 -0.45 -12.43 -8.85
C GLU A 68 0.38 -13.41 -8.02
N LYS A 69 -0.12 -14.65 -7.89
CA LYS A 69 0.59 -15.71 -7.13
C LYS A 69 1.92 -16.10 -7.78
N GLU A 70 2.01 -16.00 -9.10
CA GLU A 70 3.20 -16.31 -9.88
C GLU A 70 3.96 -15.01 -10.18
N CYS A 71 4.60 -14.44 -9.16
CA CYS A 71 5.43 -13.24 -9.31
C CYS A 71 6.84 -13.44 -8.75
N VAL A 72 7.77 -12.65 -9.27
CA VAL A 72 9.14 -12.57 -8.75
C VAL A 72 9.24 -11.35 -7.85
N VAL A 73 9.65 -11.57 -6.60
CA VAL A 73 9.83 -10.50 -5.61
C VAL A 73 11.32 -10.22 -5.47
N VAL A 74 11.70 -8.96 -5.63
CA VAL A 74 13.07 -8.49 -5.47
C VAL A 74 13.13 -7.52 -4.30
N PHE A 75 13.83 -7.91 -3.23
CA PHE A 75 14.13 -6.99 -2.13
C PHE A 75 15.42 -6.24 -2.46
N ASP A 76 15.31 -4.92 -2.57
CA ASP A 76 16.46 -4.03 -2.61
C ASP A 76 16.87 -3.63 -1.19
N GLU A 77 18.16 -3.45 -0.94
CA GLU A 77 18.71 -3.07 0.38
C GLU A 77 18.20 -3.93 1.56
N ALA A 78 18.13 -5.24 1.37
CA ALA A 78 17.51 -6.19 2.30
C ALA A 78 18.25 -6.38 3.65
N HIS A 79 19.29 -5.60 3.94
CA HIS A 79 20.09 -5.73 5.15
C HIS A 79 19.34 -5.36 6.44
N ASN A 80 18.21 -4.64 6.34
CA ASN A 80 17.38 -4.20 7.48
C ASN A 80 16.13 -5.07 7.72
N ILE A 81 16.00 -6.19 7.00
CA ILE A 81 14.76 -6.98 6.99
C ILE A 81 14.41 -7.57 8.36
N ASP A 82 15.42 -7.93 9.15
CA ASP A 82 15.29 -8.46 10.50
C ASP A 82 14.67 -7.44 11.45
N ASN A 83 15.19 -6.22 11.47
CA ASN A 83 14.69 -5.11 12.28
C ASN A 83 13.25 -4.79 11.90
N VAL A 84 12.93 -4.73 10.60
CA VAL A 84 11.56 -4.48 10.13
C VAL A 84 10.59 -5.57 10.56
N CYS A 85 10.99 -6.85 10.50
CA CYS A 85 10.17 -7.95 11.00
C CYS A 85 9.91 -7.85 12.50
N ILE A 86 10.95 -7.52 13.29
CA ILE A 86 10.84 -7.35 14.74
C ILE A 86 9.87 -6.21 15.06
N GLU A 87 10.02 -5.06 14.41
CA GLU A 87 9.16 -3.89 14.63
C GLU A 87 7.71 -4.14 14.22
N ALA A 88 7.46 -4.78 13.07
CA ALA A 88 6.11 -5.04 12.56
C ALA A 88 5.25 -5.86 13.53
N LEU A 89 5.89 -6.81 14.23
CA LEU A 89 5.25 -7.74 15.17
C LEU A 89 5.35 -7.28 16.64
N SER A 90 6.07 -6.20 16.92
CA SER A 90 6.24 -5.66 18.28
C SER A 90 5.18 -4.61 18.61
N VAL A 91 4.76 -4.57 19.88
CA VAL A 91 3.89 -3.52 20.43
C VAL A 91 4.48 -3.02 21.73
N ASN A 92 4.57 -1.71 21.91
CA ASN A 92 5.07 -1.09 23.13
C ASN A 92 3.90 -0.48 23.92
N LEU A 93 3.65 -0.98 25.13
CA LEU A 93 2.62 -0.48 26.03
C LEU A 93 3.27 0.34 27.14
N ARG A 94 2.86 1.60 27.28
CA ARG A 94 3.31 2.50 28.34
C ARG A 94 2.13 2.87 29.24
N GLN A 95 2.42 3.36 30.44
CA GLN A 95 1.38 3.83 31.37
C GLN A 95 0.43 4.83 30.71
N GLN A 96 0.97 5.77 29.93
CA GLN A 96 0.17 6.75 29.19
C GLN A 96 -0.76 6.10 28.14
N THR A 97 -0.34 4.99 27.50
CA THR A 97 -1.20 4.23 26.59
C THR A 97 -2.42 3.66 27.31
N LEU A 98 -2.22 3.16 28.54
CA LEU A 98 -3.29 2.60 29.38
C LEU A 98 -4.24 3.68 29.91
N GLU A 99 -3.71 4.82 30.34
CA GLU A 99 -4.53 5.96 30.77
C GLU A 99 -5.40 6.49 29.63
N ASN A 100 -4.86 6.58 28.42
CA ASN A 100 -5.63 6.95 27.23
C ASN A 100 -6.72 5.92 26.91
N ALA A 101 -6.40 4.63 26.98
CA ALA A 101 -7.37 3.57 26.75
C ALA A 101 -8.51 3.60 27.79
N SER A 102 -8.20 3.85 29.07
CA SER A 102 -9.20 3.99 30.13
C SER A 102 -10.12 5.20 29.91
N ARG A 103 -9.59 6.32 29.40
CA ARG A 103 -10.40 7.50 29.06
C ARG A 103 -11.34 7.29 27.88
N ASN A 104 -11.02 6.38 26.96
CA ASN A 104 -11.91 6.05 25.85
C ASN A 104 -13.09 5.14 26.26
N LEU A 105 -13.02 4.51 27.43
CA LEU A 105 -14.05 3.58 27.94
C LEU A 105 -15.03 4.23 28.93
N GLY A 106 -14.66 5.35 29.54
CA GLY A 106 -15.51 6.15 30.44
C GLY A 106 -16.12 7.33 29.73
#